data_AF-A0A3B9KP96-F1
#
_entry.id   AF-A0A3B9KP96-F1
#
_cell.length_a   1.000
_cell.length_b   1.000
_cell.length_c   1.000
_cell.angle_alpha   90.00
_cell.angle_beta   90.00
_cell.angle_gamma   90.00
#
_symmetry.space_group_name_H-M   'P 1'
#
loop_
_entity.id
_entity.type
_entity.pdbx_description
1 polymer ?
#
loop_
_entity_poly.entity_id
_entity_poly.type
_entity_poly.pdbx_seq_one_letter_code
_entity_poly.pdbx_strand_id
1 'polypeptide(L)'
;MKYSCKMRFFLFWVLLGLSTVLVAGENSLDHLLGDRTARKSGIIAGNKVRTLFYNYGVVGGDITGSSPEGEWPIGSGNSYIGDVSILVGVELPRKWEKKADIDENSIAVLDGVEYEIIDAQTYINANRDTVKLIAPNILRIKGIDYNVSR
;
A
#
# COMPACT_ATOMS: atom_id res chain seq x y z
N MET A 1 -20.67 -7.74 59.82
CA MET A 1 -19.21 -7.50 59.91
C MET A 1 -18.92 -6.09 59.39
N LYS A 2 -18.65 -5.11 60.26
CA LYS A 2 -18.44 -3.69 59.86
C LYS A 2 -16.93 -3.47 59.65
N TYR A 3 -16.53 -3.21 58.41
CA TYR A 3 -15.15 -2.85 58.10
C TYR A 3 -14.78 -1.47 58.65
N SER A 4 -13.63 -1.36 59.30
CA SER A 4 -13.10 -0.11 59.86
C SER A 4 -12.90 0.95 58.77
N CYS A 5 -13.11 2.23 59.12
CA CYS A 5 -12.99 3.38 58.20
C CYS A 5 -11.63 3.39 57.47
N LYS A 6 -10.55 2.96 58.14
CA LYS A 6 -9.21 2.84 57.57
C LYS A 6 -9.13 1.81 56.44
N MET A 7 -9.87 0.71 56.54
CA MET A 7 -9.87 -0.35 55.53
C MET A 7 -10.70 0.01 54.30
N ARG A 8 -11.73 0.84 54.46
CA ARG A 8 -12.48 1.42 53.33
C ARG A 8 -11.61 2.40 52.53
N PHE A 9 -10.81 3.20 53.23
CA PHE A 9 -9.86 4.12 52.61
C PHE A 9 -8.79 3.38 51.81
N PHE A 10 -8.21 2.31 52.39
CA PHE A 10 -7.24 1.48 51.70
C PHE A 10 -7.83 0.79 50.46
N LEU A 11 -9.03 0.21 50.58
CA LEU A 11 -9.71 -0.44 49.46
C LEU A 11 -10.05 0.54 48.34
N PHE A 12 -10.40 1.79 48.67
CA PHE A 12 -10.63 2.85 47.70
C PHE A 12 -9.36 3.18 46.90
N TRP A 13 -8.21 3.31 47.56
CA TRP A 13 -6.93 3.53 46.88
C TRP A 13 -6.48 2.34 46.02
N VAL A 14 -6.75 1.11 46.47
CA VAL A 14 -6.49 -0.11 45.67
C VAL A 14 -7.38 -0.14 44.42
N LEU A 15 -8.67 0.18 44.55
CA LEU A 15 -9.59 0.23 43.41
C LEU A 15 -9.26 1.37 42.44
N LEU A 16 -8.82 2.52 42.95
CA LEU A 16 -8.37 3.66 42.14
C LEU A 16 -7.06 3.36 41.40
N GLY A 17 -6.15 2.58 42.01
CA GLY A 17 -4.92 2.12 41.36
C GLY A 17 -5.17 1.01 40.33
N LEU A 18 -6.22 0.21 40.49
CA LEU A 18 -6.58 -0.84 39.54
C LEU A 18 -7.25 -0.30 38.28
N SER A 19 -7.96 0.83 38.37
CA SER A 19 -8.61 1.47 37.21
C SER A 19 -7.64 2.18 36.26
N THR A 20 -6.45 2.59 36.72
CA THR A 20 -5.43 3.21 35.86
C THR A 20 -4.66 2.21 34.99
N VAL A 21 -4.60 0.93 35.40
CA VAL A 21 -3.92 -0.14 34.64
C VAL A 21 -4.74 -0.58 33.41
N LEU A 22 -6.05 -0.38 33.41
CA LEU A 22 -6.95 -0.77 32.31
C LEU A 22 -6.96 0.20 31.11
N VAL A 23 -6.28 1.35 31.20
CA VAL A 23 -6.22 2.36 30.11
C VAL A 23 -4.95 2.22 29.26
N ALA A 24 -4.17 1.15 29.43
CA ALA A 24 -3.01 0.89 28.61
C ALA A 24 -3.37 -0.04 27.43
N GLY A 25 -3.73 0.55 26.29
CA GLY A 25 -3.62 -0.13 24.98
C GLY A 25 -4.85 -0.09 24.08
N GLU A 26 -5.31 1.09 23.68
CA GLU A 26 -6.09 1.20 22.45
C GLU A 26 -5.12 1.36 21.27
N ASN A 27 -4.83 0.26 20.58
CA ASN A 27 -4.12 0.31 19.30
C ASN A 27 -5.08 0.83 18.23
N SER A 28 -5.31 2.14 18.20
CA SER A 28 -6.15 2.73 17.15
C SER A 28 -5.44 2.56 15.80
N LEU A 29 -6.16 2.01 14.82
CA LEU A 29 -5.68 1.87 13.45
C LEU A 29 -5.68 3.22 12.72
N ASP A 30 -5.93 4.34 13.42
CA ASP A 30 -6.04 5.68 12.83
C ASP A 30 -4.78 6.09 12.08
N HIS A 31 -3.61 5.64 12.56
CA HIS A 31 -2.33 5.88 11.89
C HIS A 31 -2.17 5.14 10.54
N LEU A 32 -3.03 4.16 10.26
CA LEU A 32 -3.09 3.43 8.98
C LEU A 32 -4.13 4.04 8.03
N LEU A 33 -4.98 4.95 8.50
CA LEU A 33 -5.96 5.65 7.68
C LEU A 33 -5.35 6.91 7.06
N GLY A 34 -5.76 7.24 5.84
CA GLY A 34 -5.39 8.50 5.22
C GLY A 34 -6.06 9.69 5.91
N ASP A 35 -5.36 10.83 5.96
CA ASP A 35 -5.91 12.09 6.48
C ASP A 35 -6.87 12.73 5.46
N ARG A 36 -8.14 12.85 5.84
CA ARG A 36 -9.22 13.43 5.01
C ARG A 36 -9.04 14.92 4.75
N THR A 37 -8.22 15.59 5.55
CA THR A 37 -7.87 17.01 5.43
C THR A 37 -6.64 17.23 4.55
N ALA A 38 -5.83 16.19 4.32
CA ALA A 38 -4.68 16.22 3.42
C ALA A 38 -5.11 16.21 1.94
N ARG A 39 -5.73 17.31 1.50
CA ARG A 39 -6.24 17.50 0.14
C ARG A 39 -5.18 18.11 -0.75
N LYS A 40 -5.02 17.56 -1.95
CA LYS A 40 -4.11 18.04 -2.99
C LYS A 40 -4.84 18.05 -4.33
N SER A 41 -4.42 18.96 -5.19
CA SER A 41 -4.85 19.03 -6.57
C SER A 41 -3.64 19.03 -7.51
N GLY A 42 -3.88 18.70 -8.77
CA GLY A 42 -2.89 18.78 -9.84
C GLY A 42 -3.55 18.93 -11.20
N ILE A 43 -2.77 19.29 -12.21
CA ILE A 43 -3.22 19.36 -13.60
C ILE A 43 -2.64 18.15 -14.35
N ILE A 44 -3.51 17.38 -14.99
CA ILE A 44 -3.11 16.39 -16.00
C ILE A 44 -3.19 17.08 -17.35
N ALA A 45 -2.12 17.03 -18.12
CA ALA A 45 -2.05 17.57 -19.48
C ALA A 45 -1.29 16.58 -20.38
N GLY A 46 -2.04 15.80 -21.15
CA GLY A 46 -1.49 14.74 -21.98
C GLY A 46 -2.50 14.26 -23.02
N ASN A 47 -2.01 13.69 -24.12
CA ASN A 47 -2.85 13.18 -25.20
C ASN A 47 -3.96 14.17 -25.65
N LYS A 48 -3.60 15.46 -25.79
CA LYS A 48 -4.49 16.59 -26.14
C LYS A 48 -5.62 16.91 -25.14
N VAL A 49 -5.64 16.27 -23.98
CA VAL A 49 -6.59 16.57 -22.89
C VAL A 49 -5.86 17.32 -21.79
N ARG A 50 -6.49 18.38 -21.25
CA ARG A 50 -6.06 18.97 -19.96
C ARG A 50 -7.21 19.07 -18.98
N THR A 51 -6.98 18.71 -17.73
CA THR A 51 -7.99 18.82 -16.66
C THR A 51 -7.32 18.98 -15.29
N LEU A 52 -8.00 19.67 -14.38
CA LEU A 52 -7.71 19.64 -12.96
C LEU A 52 -8.21 18.30 -12.36
N PHE A 53 -7.46 17.74 -11.41
CA PHE A 53 -7.86 16.59 -10.61
C PHE A 53 -7.54 16.82 -9.13
N TYR A 54 -8.27 16.14 -8.26
CA TYR A 54 -8.12 16.17 -6.82
C TYR A 54 -7.88 14.77 -6.25
N ASN A 55 -7.06 14.65 -5.21
CA ASN A 55 -6.77 13.38 -4.55
C ASN A 55 -7.94 12.78 -3.75
N TYR A 56 -9.10 13.44 -3.74
CA TYR A 56 -10.32 12.99 -3.07
C TYR A 56 -11.44 12.63 -4.05
N GLY A 57 -11.10 12.34 -5.32
CA GLY A 57 -12.03 11.74 -6.28
C GLY A 57 -12.73 12.71 -7.24
N VAL A 58 -12.36 13.99 -7.24
CA VAL A 58 -12.97 14.99 -8.13
C VAL A 58 -12.06 15.27 -9.33
N VAL A 59 -12.67 15.35 -10.51
CA VAL A 59 -12.05 15.82 -11.76
C VAL A 59 -12.94 16.91 -12.32
N GLY A 60 -12.34 17.98 -12.83
CA GLY A 60 -13.06 19.16 -13.30
C GLY A 60 -12.53 20.42 -12.64
N GLY A 61 -12.93 21.58 -13.17
CA GLY A 61 -12.34 22.86 -12.83
C GLY A 61 -12.57 23.26 -11.38
N ASP A 62 -11.85 24.29 -10.95
CA ASP A 62 -12.08 24.90 -9.65
C ASP A 62 -13.35 25.77 -9.68
N ILE A 63 -13.87 26.08 -8.49
CA ILE A 63 -15.04 26.97 -8.36
C ILE A 63 -14.74 28.42 -8.80
N THR A 64 -13.46 28.77 -8.96
CA THR A 64 -13.01 30.11 -9.34
C THR A 64 -12.93 30.30 -10.87
N GLY A 65 -13.10 29.22 -11.66
CA GLY A 65 -12.99 29.24 -13.12
C GLY A 65 -11.58 29.48 -13.65
N SER A 66 -10.56 29.36 -12.79
CA SER A 66 -9.15 29.61 -13.15
C SER A 66 -8.43 28.37 -13.67
N SER A 67 -8.98 27.19 -13.41
CA SER A 67 -8.38 25.91 -13.80
C SER A 67 -9.11 25.28 -14.99
N PRO A 68 -8.43 24.45 -15.81
CA PRO A 68 -9.10 23.75 -16.90
C PRO A 68 -10.19 22.81 -16.39
N GLU A 69 -11.42 23.01 -16.87
CA GLU A 69 -12.57 22.18 -16.51
C GLU A 69 -12.53 20.78 -17.11
N GLY A 70 -11.61 20.53 -18.04
CA GLY A 70 -11.62 19.38 -18.92
C GLY A 70 -11.72 19.88 -20.34
N GLU A 71 -10.55 20.07 -20.96
CA GLU A 71 -10.45 20.65 -22.29
C GLU A 71 -9.83 19.67 -23.27
N TRP A 72 -10.48 19.59 -24.43
CA TRP A 72 -9.96 18.89 -25.58
C TRP A 72 -10.42 19.56 -26.90
N PRO A 73 -9.51 19.74 -27.87
CA PRO A 73 -8.06 19.68 -27.73
C PRO A 73 -7.52 20.79 -26.81
N ILE A 74 -6.35 20.60 -26.20
CA ILE A 74 -5.66 21.66 -25.45
C ILE A 74 -5.51 22.91 -26.35
N GLY A 75 -5.96 24.07 -25.84
CA GLY A 75 -5.93 25.36 -26.52
C GLY A 75 -7.16 25.66 -27.38
N SER A 76 -8.16 24.77 -27.41
CA SER A 76 -9.39 24.96 -28.19
C SER A 76 -10.45 25.81 -27.51
N GLY A 77 -10.40 25.93 -26.17
CA GLY A 77 -11.48 26.53 -25.39
C GLY A 77 -12.74 25.67 -25.29
N ASN A 78 -12.75 24.45 -25.85
CA ASN A 78 -13.84 23.51 -25.66
C ASN A 78 -13.71 22.87 -24.27
N SER A 79 -14.44 23.42 -23.31
CA SER A 79 -14.42 23.02 -21.91
C SER A 79 -15.74 22.38 -21.52
N TYR A 80 -15.82 21.05 -21.62
CA TYR A 80 -16.89 20.27 -21.01
C TYR A 80 -16.38 18.86 -20.74
N ILE A 81 -16.53 18.42 -19.49
CA ILE A 81 -16.27 17.05 -19.07
C ILE A 81 -17.39 16.63 -18.12
N GLY A 82 -17.90 15.42 -18.29
CA GLY A 82 -18.98 14.86 -17.47
C GLY A 82 -18.73 13.38 -17.20
N ASP A 83 -19.30 12.87 -16.11
CA ASP A 83 -19.31 11.44 -15.74
C ASP A 83 -17.93 10.76 -15.74
N VAL A 84 -16.93 11.44 -15.20
CA VAL A 84 -15.54 10.95 -15.15
C VAL A 84 -15.32 10.10 -13.91
N SER A 85 -14.82 8.88 -14.09
CA SER A 85 -14.32 8.04 -13.00
C SER A 85 -12.80 8.03 -13.00
N ILE A 86 -12.18 8.36 -11.87
CA ILE A 86 -10.73 8.23 -11.71
C ILE A 86 -10.41 6.75 -11.49
N LEU A 87 -9.48 6.21 -12.29
CA LEU A 87 -8.85 4.94 -12.02
C LEU A 87 -7.48 5.19 -11.36
N VAL A 88 -7.36 4.85 -10.09
CA VAL A 88 -6.09 4.97 -9.34
C VAL A 88 -5.44 3.59 -9.28
N GLY A 89 -4.27 3.45 -9.89
CA GLY A 89 -3.40 2.29 -9.74
C GLY A 89 -2.27 2.60 -8.77
N VAL A 90 -1.99 1.71 -7.82
CA VAL A 90 -0.84 1.80 -6.91
C VAL A 90 -0.01 0.54 -7.05
N GLU A 91 1.30 0.69 -7.22
CA GLU A 91 2.26 -0.40 -7.05
C GLU A 91 2.81 -0.32 -5.62
N LEU A 92 2.65 -1.40 -4.85
CA LEU A 92 3.24 -1.51 -3.52
C LEU A 92 4.29 -2.62 -3.51
N PRO A 93 5.46 -2.42 -2.89
CA PRO A 93 6.37 -3.52 -2.62
C PRO A 93 5.66 -4.52 -1.70
N ARG A 94 5.58 -5.80 -2.10
CA ARG A 94 5.07 -6.84 -1.21
C ARG A 94 6.02 -6.96 -0.02
N LYS A 95 5.51 -6.80 1.20
CA LYS A 95 6.22 -7.24 2.40
C LYS A 95 6.06 -8.76 2.46
N TRP A 96 7.12 -9.47 2.14
CA TRP A 96 7.18 -10.93 2.10
C TRP A 96 6.53 -11.54 3.34
N GLU A 97 5.45 -12.31 3.10
CA GLU A 97 4.94 -13.29 4.05
C GLU A 97 6.05 -14.29 4.39
N LYS A 98 5.97 -14.80 5.61
CA LYS A 98 6.83 -15.82 6.22
C LYS A 98 7.46 -16.76 5.18
N LYS A 99 8.79 -16.82 5.14
CA LYS A 99 9.52 -17.87 4.41
C LYS A 99 8.94 -19.22 4.86
N ALA A 100 8.19 -19.87 3.98
CA ALA A 100 7.89 -21.28 4.15
C ALA A 100 9.22 -22.04 4.09
N ASP A 101 9.38 -23.04 4.95
CA ASP A 101 10.48 -23.98 4.83
C ASP A 101 10.27 -24.75 3.52
N ILE A 102 11.10 -24.45 2.51
CA ILE A 102 11.02 -25.02 1.18
C ILE A 102 11.56 -26.45 1.27
N ASP A 103 10.71 -27.44 1.04
CA ASP A 103 11.11 -28.83 0.77
C ASP A 103 11.14 -29.10 -0.75
N GLU A 104 11.65 -30.27 -1.13
CA GLU A 104 11.81 -30.70 -2.54
C GLU A 104 10.51 -30.77 -3.36
N ASN A 105 9.35 -30.58 -2.71
CA ASN A 105 8.03 -30.57 -3.34
C ASN A 105 7.35 -29.20 -3.30
N SER A 106 8.04 -28.17 -2.82
CA SER A 106 7.49 -26.83 -2.65
C SER A 106 7.53 -26.05 -3.97
N ILE A 107 6.39 -25.49 -4.40
CA ILE A 107 6.31 -24.61 -5.57
C ILE A 107 6.83 -23.22 -5.15
N ALA A 108 7.91 -22.76 -5.77
CA ALA A 108 8.41 -21.40 -5.53
C ALA A 108 7.59 -20.40 -6.35
N VAL A 109 7.03 -19.39 -5.68
CA VAL A 109 6.30 -18.29 -6.34
C VAL A 109 7.14 -17.01 -6.22
N LEU A 110 7.65 -16.52 -7.35
CA LEU A 110 8.31 -15.21 -7.44
C LEU A 110 7.41 -14.28 -8.25
N ASP A 111 7.01 -13.15 -7.68
CA ASP A 111 6.18 -12.13 -8.33
C ASP A 111 4.87 -12.65 -8.96
N GLY A 112 4.28 -13.70 -8.38
CA GLY A 112 3.02 -14.30 -8.86
C GLY A 112 3.19 -15.25 -10.06
N VAL A 113 4.43 -15.55 -10.45
CA VAL A 113 4.76 -16.59 -11.41
C VAL A 113 5.15 -17.85 -10.65
N GLU A 114 4.56 -18.99 -11.02
CA GLU A 114 4.93 -20.30 -10.49
C GLU A 114 6.22 -20.78 -11.15
N TYR A 115 7.15 -21.29 -10.33
CA TYR A 115 8.40 -21.88 -10.79
C TYR A 115 8.48 -23.33 -10.34
N GLU A 116 8.93 -24.19 -11.25
CA GLU A 116 9.31 -25.56 -10.94
C GLU A 116 10.76 -25.56 -10.42
N ILE A 117 10.97 -26.14 -9.23
CA ILE A 117 12.28 -26.25 -8.62
C ILE A 117 13.01 -27.45 -9.23
N ILE A 118 14.16 -27.23 -9.85
CA ILE A 118 15.04 -28.31 -10.31
C ILE A 118 16.04 -28.65 -9.21
N ASP A 119 16.64 -27.62 -8.60
CA ASP A 119 17.56 -27.72 -7.45
C ASP A 119 17.57 -26.40 -6.66
N ALA A 120 18.34 -26.35 -5.56
CA ALA A 120 18.40 -25.19 -4.66
C ALA A 120 18.85 -23.86 -5.31
N GLN A 121 19.42 -23.90 -6.53
CA GLN A 121 19.93 -22.74 -7.25
C GLN A 121 19.36 -22.60 -8.66
N THR A 122 18.56 -23.56 -9.13
CA THR A 122 18.05 -23.65 -10.50
C THR A 122 16.53 -23.84 -10.51
N TYR A 123 15.86 -22.97 -11.26
CA TYR A 123 14.41 -22.89 -11.37
C TYR A 123 13.98 -22.84 -12.85
N ILE A 124 12.76 -23.26 -13.17
CA ILE A 124 12.15 -23.10 -14.50
C ILE A 124 11.02 -22.06 -14.41
N ASN A 125 11.04 -21.03 -15.28
CA ASN A 125 9.95 -20.05 -15.34
C ASN A 125 8.77 -20.56 -16.22
N ALA A 126 7.66 -19.83 -16.24
CA ALA A 126 6.48 -20.17 -17.06
C ALA A 126 6.78 -20.31 -18.58
N ASN A 127 7.87 -19.71 -19.07
CA ASN A 127 8.32 -19.80 -20.46
C ASN A 127 9.26 -21.00 -20.71
N ARG A 128 9.47 -21.87 -19.72
CA ARG A 128 10.43 -22.98 -19.70
C ARG A 128 11.89 -22.56 -19.84
N ASP A 129 12.19 -21.33 -19.44
CA ASP A 129 13.56 -20.85 -19.38
C ASP A 129 14.20 -21.25 -18.04
N THR A 130 15.44 -21.70 -18.09
CA THR A 130 16.23 -21.97 -16.89
C THR A 130 16.67 -20.66 -16.24
N VAL A 131 16.30 -20.49 -14.97
CA VAL A 131 16.67 -19.37 -14.10
C VAL A 131 17.66 -19.88 -13.07
N LYS A 132 18.84 -19.28 -13.00
CA LYS A 132 19.86 -19.63 -12.00
C LYS A 132 20.12 -18.48 -11.04
N LEU A 133 20.09 -18.75 -9.74
CA LEU A 133 20.55 -17.82 -8.72
C LEU A 133 22.08 -17.90 -8.62
N ILE A 134 22.79 -16.85 -9.05
CA ILE A 134 24.27 -16.86 -9.09
C ILE A 134 24.87 -16.06 -7.93
N ALA A 135 24.12 -15.07 -7.44
CA ALA A 135 24.42 -14.34 -6.21
C ALA A 135 23.09 -14.00 -5.51
N PRO A 136 23.09 -13.59 -4.23
CA PRO A 136 21.86 -13.31 -3.49
C PRO A 136 20.86 -12.40 -4.20
N ASN A 137 21.34 -11.49 -5.06
CA ASN A 137 20.53 -10.55 -5.83
C ASN A 137 20.76 -10.64 -7.35
N ILE A 138 21.40 -11.70 -7.86
CA ILE A 138 21.70 -11.83 -9.30
C ILE A 138 21.08 -13.12 -9.82
N LEU A 139 20.16 -12.97 -10.77
CA LEU A 139 19.53 -14.06 -11.51
C LEU A 139 20.11 -14.13 -12.91
N ARG A 140 20.39 -15.33 -13.41
CA ARG A 140 20.75 -15.58 -14.80
C ARG A 140 19.61 -16.25 -15.54
N ILE A 141 19.16 -15.61 -16.62
CA ILE A 141 18.10 -16.11 -17.50
C ILE A 141 18.65 -16.06 -18.92
N LYS A 142 18.68 -17.19 -19.64
CA LYS A 142 19.24 -17.28 -21.01
C LYS A 142 20.66 -16.72 -21.16
N GLY A 143 21.47 -16.80 -20.10
CA GLY A 143 22.84 -16.26 -20.11
C GLY A 143 22.94 -14.75 -19.85
N ILE A 144 21.83 -14.07 -19.62
CA ILE A 144 21.79 -12.65 -19.24
C ILE A 144 21.63 -12.55 -17.72
N ASP A 145 22.44 -11.69 -17.10
CA ASP A 145 22.44 -11.45 -15.65
C ASP A 145 21.53 -10.26 -15.31
N TYR A 146 20.61 -10.49 -14.40
CA TYR A 146 19.64 -9.51 -13.91
C TYR A 146 19.91 -9.23 -12.44
N ASN A 147 20.16 -7.97 -12.10
CA ASN A 147 20.23 -7.54 -10.71
C ASN A 147 18.82 -7.26 -10.19
N VAL A 148 18.42 -7.98 -9.15
CA VAL A 148 17.12 -7.83 -8.47
C VAL A 148 17.23 -7.07 -7.13
N SER A 149 18.42 -6.53 -6.79
CA SER A 149 18.54 -5.58 -5.69
C SER A 149 17.88 -4.26 -6.08
N ARG A 150 16.78 -3.91 -5.41
CA ARG A 150 16.29 -2.53 -5.37
C ARG A 150 17.21 -1.67 -4.51
#